data_AF-A0A1Q5SU73-F1
#
_entry.id   AF-A0A1Q5SU73-F1
#
_cell.length_a   1.000
_cell.length_b   1.000
_cell.length_c   1.000
_cell.angle_alpha   90.00
_cell.angle_beta   90.00
_cell.angle_gamma   90.00
#
_symmetry.space_group_name_H-M   'P 1'
#
loop_
_entity.id
_entity.type
_entity.pdbx_description
1 polymer ?
#
loop_
_entity_poly.entity_id
_entity_poly.type
_entity_poly.pdbx_seq_one_letter_code
_entity_poly.pdbx_strand_id
1 'polypeptide(L)'
;MFEANLARIRTHRNNIHRYRGLLRTELSGLEREFIEKRMADEQTALDALVADFQLPTFPAAPISAPSSISVNLERPRQMAIFPGGGSPALAR
;
A
#
# COMPACT_ATOMS: atom_id res chain seq x y z
N MET A 1 -11.73 -27.41 -3.52
CA MET A 1 -11.12 -27.32 -2.17
C MET A 1 -10.14 -26.16 -2.06
N PHE A 2 -9.14 -26.05 -2.94
CA PHE A 2 -8.15 -24.96 -2.95
C PHE A 2 -8.76 -23.55 -3.04
N GLU A 3 -9.68 -23.31 -3.98
CA GLU A 3 -10.34 -22.00 -4.15
C GLU A 3 -11.17 -21.60 -2.93
N ALA A 4 -11.84 -22.57 -2.29
CA ALA A 4 -12.61 -22.33 -1.07
C ALA A 4 -11.70 -21.93 0.09
N ASN A 5 -10.53 -22.57 0.22
CA ASN A 5 -9.53 -22.19 1.22
C ASN A 5 -8.96 -20.79 0.92
N LEU A 6 -8.70 -20.46 -0.34
CA LEU A 6 -8.26 -19.11 -0.73
C LEU A 6 -9.33 -18.04 -0.43
N ALA A 7 -10.60 -18.34 -0.69
CA ALA A 7 -11.71 -17.46 -0.33
C ALA A 7 -11.79 -17.24 1.19
N ARG A 8 -11.63 -18.30 1.99
CA ARG A 8 -11.58 -18.20 3.46
C ARG A 8 -10.41 -17.36 3.94
N ILE A 9 -9.20 -17.59 3.42
CA ILE A 9 -8.00 -16.80 3.78
C ILE A 9 -8.24 -15.31 3.49
N ARG A 10 -8.82 -14.98 2.32
CA ARG A 10 -9.18 -13.59 1.97
C ARG A 10 -10.19 -13.00 2.95
N THR A 11 -11.22 -13.77 3.31
CA THR A 11 -12.25 -13.36 4.27
C THR A 11 -11.65 -13.07 5.64
N HIS A 12 -10.87 -13.99 6.22
CA HIS A 12 -10.23 -13.81 7.52
C HIS A 12 -9.31 -12.58 7.53
N ARG A 13 -8.52 -12.38 6.46
CA ARG A 13 -7.68 -11.20 6.33
C ARG A 13 -8.49 -9.90 6.28
N ASN A 14 -9.60 -9.87 5.54
CA ASN A 14 -10.49 -8.72 5.49
C ASN A 14 -11.10 -8.42 6.87
N ASN A 15 -11.61 -9.44 7.56
CA ASN A 15 -12.15 -9.32 8.91
C ASN A 15 -11.13 -8.71 9.88
N ILE A 16 -9.89 -9.21 9.87
CA ILE A 16 -8.78 -8.68 10.70
C ILE A 16 -8.53 -7.20 10.38
N HIS A 17 -8.45 -6.83 9.10
CA HIS A 17 -8.27 -5.44 8.70
C HIS A 17 -9.42 -4.54 9.18
N ARG A 18 -10.67 -5.04 9.08
CA ARG A 18 -11.85 -4.32 9.56
C ARG A 18 -11.84 -4.14 11.07
N TYR A 19 -11.52 -5.18 11.84
CA TYR A 19 -11.45 -5.11 13.30
C TYR A 19 -10.34 -4.16 13.77
N ARG A 20 -9.18 -4.15 13.11
CA ARG A 20 -8.14 -3.13 13.36
C ARG A 20 -8.63 -1.71 13.08
N GLY A 21 -9.52 -1.52 12.10
CA GLY A 21 -10.17 -0.24 11.85
C GLY A 21 -11.13 0.16 12.96
N LEU A 22 -11.97 -0.77 13.43
CA LEU A 22 -12.90 -0.53 14.54
C LEU A 22 -12.18 -0.19 15.85
N LEU A 23 -11.05 -0.85 16.14
CA LEU A 23 -10.27 -0.54 17.34
C LEU A 23 -9.71 0.89 17.39
N ARG A 24 -9.72 1.61 16.25
CA ARG A 24 -9.32 3.03 16.18
C ARG A 24 -10.48 3.99 16.43
N THR A 25 -11.72 3.52 16.48
CA THR A 25 -12.89 4.35 16.77
C THR A 25 -13.20 4.36 18.27
N GLU A 26 -14.11 5.23 18.68
CA GLU A 26 -14.65 5.21 20.04
C GLU A 26 -15.54 3.98 20.21
N LEU A 27 -15.16 3.11 21.13
CA LEU A 27 -15.84 1.86 21.47
C LEU A 27 -15.97 1.80 22.99
N SER A 28 -17.05 1.23 23.49
CA SER A 28 -17.17 0.87 24.90
C SER A 28 -16.16 -0.24 25.26
N GLY A 29 -15.86 -0.39 26.55
CA GLY A 29 -14.92 -1.41 27.03
C GLY A 29 -15.35 -2.82 26.62
N LEU A 30 -16.65 -3.13 26.69
CA LEU A 30 -17.21 -4.42 26.28
C LEU A 30 -17.08 -4.67 24.77
N GLU A 31 -17.34 -3.64 23.95
CA GLU A 31 -17.18 -3.76 22.49
C GLU A 31 -15.72 -3.97 22.11
N ARG A 32 -14.79 -3.28 22.77
CA ARG A 32 -13.35 -3.46 22.56
C ARG A 32 -12.92 -4.88 22.91
N GLU A 33 -13.28 -5.38 24.08
CA GLU A 33 -12.94 -6.74 24.51
C GLU A 33 -13.50 -7.78 23.55
N PHE A 34 -14.76 -7.60 23.12
CA PHE A 34 -15.39 -8.47 22.12
C PHE A 34 -14.60 -8.47 20.80
N ILE A 35 -14.22 -7.29 20.29
CA ILE A 35 -13.48 -7.17 19.04
C ILE A 35 -12.08 -7.77 19.15
N GLU A 36 -11.38 -7.58 20.26
CA GLU A 36 -10.05 -8.15 20.49
C GLU A 36 -10.09 -9.68 20.53
N LYS A 37 -11.04 -10.26 21.27
CA LYS A 37 -11.27 -11.71 21.28
C LYS A 37 -11.59 -12.23 19.89
N ARG A 38 -12.52 -11.58 19.18
CA ARG A 38 -12.90 -11.93 17.81
C ARG A 38 -11.70 -11.86 16.86
N MET A 39 -10.84 -10.87 16.99
CA MET A 39 -9.64 -10.71 16.17
C MET A 39 -8.63 -11.84 16.41
N ALA A 40 -8.47 -12.29 17.66
CA ALA A 40 -7.61 -13.43 17.99
C ALA A 40 -8.14 -14.75 17.38
N ASP A 41 -9.46 -14.95 17.39
CA ASP A 41 -10.10 -16.11 16.75
C ASP A 41 -9.85 -16.11 15.22
N GLU A 42 -10.03 -14.96 14.56
CA GLU A 42 -9.76 -14.83 13.12
C GLU A 42 -8.28 -15.07 12.77
N GLN A 43 -7.36 -14.60 13.61
CA GLN A 43 -5.92 -14.84 13.40
C GLN A 43 -5.59 -16.33 13.53
N THR A 44 -6.12 -17.00 14.55
CA THR A 44 -5.95 -18.44 14.76
C THR A 44 -6.52 -19.25 13.59
N ALA A 45 -7.70 -18.88 13.08
CA ALA A 45 -8.32 -19.52 11.93
C ALA A 45 -7.50 -19.33 10.64
N LEU A 46 -6.95 -18.12 10.44
CA LEU A 46 -6.06 -17.85 9.31
C LEU A 46 -4.79 -18.68 9.40
N ASP A 47 -4.14 -18.74 10.56
CA ASP A 47 -2.90 -19.49 10.76
C ASP A 47 -3.11 -20.99 10.51
N ALA A 48 -4.24 -21.54 10.97
CA ALA A 48 -4.63 -22.93 10.69
C ALA A 48 -4.81 -23.19 9.18
N LEU A 49 -5.46 -22.26 8.46
CA LEU A 49 -5.66 -22.38 7.01
C LEU A 49 -4.35 -22.24 6.24
N VAL A 50 -3.43 -21.37 6.67
CA VAL A 50 -2.12 -21.20 6.04
C VAL A 50 -1.23 -22.41 6.31
N ALA A 51 -1.30 -23.02 7.49
CA ALA A 51 -0.58 -24.27 7.79
C ALA A 51 -1.06 -25.44 6.91
N ASP A 52 -2.37 -25.52 6.64
CA ASP A 52 -2.96 -26.49 5.73
C ASP A 52 -2.59 -26.21 4.26
N PHE A 53 -2.52 -24.93 3.90
CA PHE A 53 -2.02 -24.47 2.62
C PHE A 53 -0.49 -24.49 2.63
N GLN A 54 0.12 -25.68 2.60
CA GLN A 54 1.56 -25.87 2.37
C GLN A 54 1.96 -25.21 1.05
N LEU A 55 2.18 -23.89 1.07
CA LEU A 55 2.78 -23.16 -0.02
C LEU A 55 4.20 -23.71 -0.15
N PRO A 56 4.64 -24.09 -1.37
CA PRO A 56 6.04 -24.37 -1.58
C PRO A 56 6.81 -23.13 -1.12
N THR A 57 7.62 -23.30 -0.08
CA THR A 57 8.60 -22.31 0.34
C THR A 57 9.48 -22.06 -0.88
N PHE A 58 9.23 -20.98 -1.60
CA PHE A 58 10.18 -20.49 -2.59
C PHE A 58 11.35 -19.96 -1.79
N PRO A 59 12.58 -20.48 -1.98
CA PRO A 59 13.74 -19.96 -1.28
C PRO A 59 13.82 -18.48 -1.60
N ALA A 60 13.79 -17.65 -0.55
CA ALA A 60 13.98 -16.22 -0.67
C ALA A 60 15.34 -15.98 -1.34
N ALA A 61 15.34 -15.64 -2.63
CA ALA A 61 16.53 -15.07 -3.24
C ALA A 61 16.93 -13.87 -2.37
N PRO A 62 18.23 -13.71 -2.03
CA PRO A 62 18.67 -12.55 -1.27
C PRO A 62 18.25 -11.31 -2.07
N ILE A 63 17.30 -10.57 -1.52
CA ILE A 63 16.95 -9.23 -1.99
C ILE A 63 18.21 -8.38 -1.87
N SER A 64 19.00 -8.35 -2.95
CA SER A 64 20.01 -7.33 -3.14
C SER A 64 19.30 -5.99 -2.99
N ALA A 65 19.78 -5.18 -2.05
CA ALA A 65 19.20 -3.90 -1.66
C ALA A 65 18.65 -3.14 -2.88
N PRO A 66 17.47 -2.49 -2.77
CA PRO A 66 16.98 -1.66 -3.86
C PRO A 66 18.00 -0.56 -4.11
N SER A 67 18.68 -0.64 -5.26
CA SER A 67 19.52 0.43 -5.76
C SER A 67 18.69 1.70 -5.72
N SER A 68 19.10 2.67 -4.90
CA SER A 68 18.37 3.91 -4.73
C SER A 68 18.24 4.58 -6.11
N ILE A 69 17.04 4.53 -6.69
CA ILE A 69 16.70 5.27 -7.90
C ILE A 69 16.89 6.75 -7.57
N SER A 70 18.03 7.30 -7.99
CA SER A 70 18.29 8.72 -7.91
C SER A 70 17.52 9.37 -9.05
N VAL A 71 16.34 9.90 -8.75
CA VAL A 71 15.60 10.75 -9.69
C VAL A 71 16.40 12.03 -9.90
N ASN A 72 17.10 12.13 -11.03
CA ASN A 72 17.81 13.36 -11.40
C ASN A 72 16.76 14.40 -11.82
N LEU A 73 16.40 15.30 -10.91
CA LEU A 73 15.49 16.41 -11.19
C LEU A 73 16.24 17.49 -11.97
N GLU A 74 16.48 17.23 -13.24
CA GLU A 74 16.97 18.23 -14.18
C GLU A 74 15.85 19.25 -14.47
N ARG A 75 15.78 20.33 -13.67
CA ARG A 75 15.34 21.64 -14.17
C ARG A 75 16.52 22.19 -14.96
N PRO A 76 16.37 22.85 -16.14
CA PRO A 76 15.36 23.90 -16.38
C PRO A 76 14.84 23.98 -17.84
N ARG A 77 13.73 24.69 -18.08
CA ARG A 77 13.58 25.42 -19.36
C ARG A 77 13.37 26.89 -19.07
N GLN A 78 14.35 27.66 -19.52
CA GLN A 78 14.45 29.09 -19.38
C GLN A 78 13.25 29.76 -20.06
N MET A 79 12.68 30.71 -19.35
CA MET A 79 11.61 31.59 -19.77
C MET A 79 12.14 32.52 -20.87
N ALA A 80 11.76 32.28 -22.12
CA ALA A 80 12.09 33.20 -23.21
C ALA A 80 11.23 34.47 -23.05
N ILE A 81 11.87 35.53 -22.55
CA ILE A 81 11.35 36.90 -22.59
C ILE A 81 11.35 37.33 -24.06
N PHE A 82 10.17 37.54 -24.64
CA PHE A 82 10.02 38.25 -25.91
C PHE A 82 10.09 39.76 -25.63
N PRO A 83 11.10 40.50 -26.15
CA PRO A 83 11.05 41.95 -26.11
C PRO A 83 10.24 42.43 -27.30
N GLY A 84 9.05 42.98 -27.02
CA GLY A 84 8.37 43.85 -27.98
C GLY A 84 9.06 45.21 -28.03
N GLY A 85 9.21 45.75 -29.25
CA GLY A 85 9.31 47.19 -29.49
C GLY A 85 10.57 47.67 -30.21
N GLY A 86 10.38 48.29 -31.38
CA GLY A 86 11.36 49.25 -31.93
C GLY A 86 11.46 49.28 -33.45
N SER A 87 10.58 50.03 -34.11
CA SER A 87 10.82 50.53 -35.47
C SER A 87 12.11 51.37 -35.53
N PRO A 88 12.77 51.43 -36.70
CA PRO A 88 13.29 52.70 -37.16
C PRO A 88 12.84 53.00 -38.60
N ALA A 89 12.20 54.16 -38.74
CA ALA A 89 12.10 54.88 -39.99
C ALA A 89 13.51 55.36 -40.43
N LEU A 90 13.83 55.30 -41.73
CA LEU A 90 14.39 56.44 -42.46
C LEU A 90 14.49 56.19 -43.98
N ALA A 91 13.84 57.09 -44.72
CA ALA A 91 14.24 57.73 -45.97
C ALA A 91 15.31 57.06 -46.87
N ARG A 92 14.96 56.85 -48.14
CA ARG A 92 15.24 57.78 -49.25
C ARG A 92 14.48 57.36 -50.51
#